data_AF-A0A1R3H9R7-F1
#
_entry.id   AF-A0A1R3H9R7-F1
#
_cell.length_a   1.000
_cell.length_b   1.000
_cell.length_c   1.000
_cell.angle_alpha   90.00
_cell.angle_beta   90.00
_cell.angle_gamma   90.00
#
_symmetry.space_group_name_H-M   'P 1'
#
loop_
_entity.id
_entity.type
_entity.pdbx_description
1 polymer ?
#
loop_
_entity_poly.entity_id
_entity_poly.type
_entity_poly.pdbx_seq_one_letter_code
_entity_poly.pdbx_strand_id
1 'polypeptide(L)' 'MAESNGNDVNVLGSWARPFVFRPKSALSLKSVNFEYVEEI' A
#
# COMPACT_ATOMS: atom_id res chain seq x y z
N MET A 1 -16.40 11.27 0.85
CA MET A 1 -16.73 10.57 -0.41
C MET A 1 -15.43 10.48 -1.19
N ALA A 2 -14.77 9.32 -1.19
CA ALA A 2 -13.61 9.10 -2.04
C ALA A 2 -14.08 8.27 -3.24
N GLU A 3 -13.97 8.85 -4.42
CA GLU A 3 -14.10 8.19 -5.71
C GLU A 3 -13.17 6.98 -5.78
N SER A 4 -13.72 5.78 -5.56
CA SER A 4 -13.00 4.54 -5.78
C SER A 4 -12.94 4.27 -7.28
N ASN A 5 -11.96 4.85 -7.96
CA ASN A 5 -11.49 4.29 -9.22
C ASN A 5 -11.04 2.87 -8.88
N GLY A 6 -11.68 1.86 -9.47
CA GLY A 6 -11.70 0.47 -8.98
C GLY A 6 -10.35 -0.28 -8.98
N ASN A 7 -9.22 0.41 -9.13
CA ASN A 7 -7.89 -0.15 -9.30
C ASN A 7 -6.80 0.44 -8.37
N ASP A 8 -7.11 1.44 -7.54
CA ASP A 8 -6.09 2.10 -6.72
C ASP A 8 -5.89 1.34 -5.39
N VAL A 9 -4.74 0.65 -5.28
CA VAL A 9 -4.37 -0.11 -4.08
C VAL A 9 -3.52 0.76 -3.16
N ASN A 10 -4.03 1.05 -1.96
CA ASN A 10 -3.30 1.82 -0.96
C ASN A 10 -2.76 0.90 0.14
N VAL A 11 -1.48 1.03 0.46
CA VAL A 11 -0.81 0.33 1.57
C VAL A 11 -0.67 1.30 2.72
N LEU A 12 -1.46 1.05 3.77
CA LEU A 12 -1.44 1.83 5.00
C LEU A 12 -0.46 1.23 6.01
N GLY A 13 0.28 2.10 6.69
CA GLY A 13 0.92 1.78 7.97
C GLY A 13 2.16 2.63 8.22
N SER A 14 2.91 2.30 9.27
CA SER A 14 4.09 3.09 9.66
C SER A 14 5.39 2.40 9.25
N TRP A 15 6.39 3.17 8.82
CA TRP A 15 7.70 2.66 8.39
C TRP A 15 8.42 1.87 9.49
N ALA A 16 8.19 2.23 10.76
CA ALA A 16 8.77 1.59 11.92
C ALA A 16 8.15 0.20 12.23
N ARG A 17 7.05 -0.17 11.56
CA ARG A 17 6.36 -1.45 11.77
C ARG A 17 6.78 -2.45 10.68
N PRO A 18 7.39 -3.60 11.05
CA PRO A 18 7.95 -4.54 10.07
C PRO A 18 6.90 -5.23 9.18
N PHE A 19 5.62 -5.17 9.55
CA PHE A 19 4.55 -5.82 8.82
C PHE A 19 4.17 -5.10 7.51
N VAL A 20 4.45 -3.79 7.40
CA VAL A 20 4.13 -2.96 6.21
C VAL A 20 4.98 -3.34 5.00
N PHE A 21 6.19 -3.89 5.22
CA PHE A 21 7.06 -4.30 4.12
C PHE A 21 6.52 -5.49 3.35
N ARG A 22 5.78 -6.39 4.01
CA ARG A 22 5.21 -7.60 3.39
C ARG A 22 4.26 -7.28 2.23
N PRO A 23 3.20 -6.45 2.41
CA PRO A 23 2.33 -6.07 1.30
C PRO A 23 3.07 -5.26 0.24
N LYS A 24 3.99 -4.34 0.62
CA LYS A 24 4.79 -3.57 -0.36
C LYS A 24 5.61 -4.49 -1.27
N SER A 25 6.30 -5.48 -0.71
CA SER A 25 7.07 -6.46 -1.49
C SER A 25 6.18 -7.34 -2.36
N ALA A 26 5.03 -7.80 -1.85
CA ALA A 26 4.11 -8.63 -2.62
C ALA A 26 3.46 -7.87 -3.80
N LEU A 27 3.10 -6.60 -3.60
CA LEU A 27 2.52 -5.75 -4.64
C LEU A 27 3.56 -5.38 -5.70
N SER A 28 4.78 -5.05 -5.27
CA SER A 28 5.91 -4.82 -6.17
C SER A 28 6.23 -6.06 -7.01
N LEU A 29 6.25 -7.26 -6.41
CA LEU A 29 6.46 -8.53 -7.13
C LEU A 29 5.35 -8.82 -8.14
N LYS A 30 4.11 -8.39 -7.87
CA LYS A 30 2.96 -8.59 -8.75
C LYS A 30 2.80 -7.48 -9.79
N SER A 31 3.72 -6.53 -9.88
CA SER A 31 3.62 -5.34 -10.74
C SER A 31 2.28 -4.61 -10.61
N VAL A 32 1.72 -4.60 -9.40
CA VAL A 32 0.50 -3.84 -9.09
C VAL A 32 0.94 -2.43 -8.73
N ASN A 33 0.32 -1.41 -9.34
CA ASN A 33 0.50 -0.04 -8.89
C ASN A 33 -0.13 0.12 -7.52
N PHE A 34 0.66 0.61 -6.57
CA PHE A 34 0.18 0.87 -5.22
C PHE A 34 0.82 2.13 -4.66
N GLU A 35 0.06 2.83 -3.83
CA GLU A 35 0.56 3.98 -3.06
C GLU A 35 0.82 3.56 -1.62
N TYR A 36 1.91 4.02 -1.03
CA TYR A 36 2.18 3.83 0.39
C TYR A 36 1.78 5.09 1.15
N VAL A 37 0.88 4.94 2.12
CA VAL A 37 0.39 6.02 2.98
C VAL A 37 0.89 5.76 4.39
N GLU A 38 1.62 6.74 4.93
CA GLU A 38 2.17 6.67 6.28
C GLU A 38 1.09 7.00 7.33
N GLU A 39 0.80 6.04 8.21
CA GLU A 39 -0.02 6.26 9.40
C GLU A 39 0.91 6.68 10.55
N ILE A 40 0.80 7.95 10.97
CA ILE A 40 1.52 8.56 12.10
C ILE A 40 0.78 8.26 13.40
#